data_AF-A0A971H647-F1
#
_entry.id   AF-A0A971H647-F1
#
_cell.length_a   1.000
_cell.length_b   1.000
_cell.length_c   1.000
_cell.angle_alpha   90.00
_cell.angle_beta   90.00
_cell.angle_gamma   90.00
#
_symmetry.space_group_name_H-M   'P 1'
#
loop_
_entity.id
_entity.type
_entity.pdbx_description
1 polymer ?
#
loop_
_entity_poly.entity_id
_entity_poly.type
_entity_poly.pdbx_seq_one_letter_code
_entity_poly.pdbx_strand_id
1 'polypeptide(L)'
;MATWHVQAPLDEDLIRNMTIGDIVYISGTAFTCRSRLQRWIFDEHHDMPDRTAKIDVLIHSGPIVLEEQDGYRLVSFMPTSSLRFEKWGASSIEAWNLRMIVGKTTMGSETSNMMVKRGCVHVSPQSVSPNLWIDSIKIVDVALRQELGSIEAPWIVTCTNLGPFVVDM
;
A
#
# COMPACT_ATOMS: atom_id res chain seq x y z
N MET A 1 -22.14 -4.17 7.00
CA MET A 1 -20.70 -4.12 7.32
C MET A 1 -20.22 -5.54 7.48
N ALA A 2 -19.66 -6.09 6.41
CA ALA A 2 -18.97 -7.36 6.42
C ALA A 2 -17.55 -7.18 6.99
N THR A 3 -16.92 -8.29 7.36
CA THR A 3 -15.49 -8.33 7.70
C THR A 3 -14.80 -9.32 6.77
N TRP A 4 -13.79 -8.83 6.06
CA TRP A 4 -13.04 -9.55 5.05
C TRP A 4 -11.63 -9.83 5.58
N HIS A 5 -11.23 -11.10 5.55
CA HIS A 5 -9.84 -11.50 5.75
C HIS A 5 -9.30 -11.93 4.40
N VAL A 6 -8.42 -11.12 3.82
CA VAL A 6 -7.91 -11.32 2.47
C VAL A 6 -6.46 -11.77 2.49
N GLN A 7 -6.10 -12.60 1.52
CA GLN A 7 -4.76 -13.10 1.32
C GLN A 7 -4.23 -12.56 -0.01
N ALA A 8 -3.16 -11.77 0.04
CA ALA A 8 -2.46 -11.28 -1.15
C ALA A 8 -1.59 -12.39 -1.74
N PRO A 9 -1.47 -12.50 -3.09
CA PRO A 9 -2.11 -11.64 -4.10
C PRO A 9 -3.65 -11.72 -4.11
N LEU A 10 -4.30 -10.58 -4.26
CA LEU A 10 -5.73 -10.40 -4.08
C LEU A 10 -6.53 -10.82 -5.32
N ASP A 11 -7.64 -11.49 -5.06
CA ASP A 11 -8.62 -11.86 -6.09
C ASP A 11 -9.50 -10.66 -6.48
N GLU A 12 -9.64 -10.41 -7.78
CA GLU A 12 -10.41 -9.27 -8.28
C GLU A 12 -11.90 -9.39 -7.96
N ASP A 13 -12.47 -10.59 -8.13
CA ASP A 13 -13.91 -10.82 -7.90
C ASP A 13 -14.23 -10.59 -6.42
N LEU A 14 -13.37 -11.04 -5.51
CA LEU A 14 -13.50 -10.76 -4.08
C LEU A 14 -13.48 -9.25 -3.79
N ILE A 15 -12.56 -8.50 -4.38
CA ILE A 15 -12.43 -7.05 -4.16
C ILE A 15 -13.65 -6.30 -4.69
N ARG A 16 -14.19 -6.71 -5.83
CA ARG A 16 -15.41 -6.11 -6.42
C ARG A 16 -16.67 -6.32 -5.57
N ASN A 17 -16.68 -7.30 -4.67
CA ASN A 17 -17.79 -7.55 -3.76
C ASN A 17 -17.71 -6.73 -2.46
N MET A 18 -16.62 -6.00 -2.21
CA MET A 18 -16.50 -5.14 -1.05
C MET A 18 -17.36 -3.88 -1.19
N THR A 19 -17.87 -3.40 -0.07
CA THR A 19 -18.68 -2.17 -0.01
C THR A 19 -18.11 -1.17 0.97
N ILE A 20 -18.34 0.12 0.72
CA ILE A 20 -17.94 1.20 1.63
C ILE A 20 -18.46 0.91 3.04
N GLY A 21 -17.56 1.01 4.02
CA GLY A 21 -17.83 0.73 5.42
C GLY A 21 -17.45 -0.69 5.86
N ASP A 22 -17.19 -1.63 4.94
CA ASP A 22 -16.72 -2.96 5.29
C ASP A 22 -15.34 -2.92 5.97
N ILE A 23 -15.07 -3.92 6.81
CA ILE A 23 -13.80 -4.07 7.53
C ILE A 23 -12.91 -5.04 6.78
N VAL A 24 -11.63 -4.72 6.64
CA VAL A 24 -10.63 -5.53 5.94
C VAL A 24 -9.41 -5.80 6.83
N TYR A 25 -8.97 -7.05 6.82
CA TYR A 25 -7.68 -7.51 7.32
C TYR A 25 -6.88 -8.13 6.19
N ILE A 26 -5.59 -7.81 6.12
CA ILE A 26 -4.71 -8.19 5.00
C ILE A 26 -3.62 -9.13 5.50
N SER A 27 -3.45 -10.28 4.84
CA SER A 27 -2.28 -11.14 4.98
C SER A 27 -1.59 -11.33 3.63
N GLY A 28 -0.29 -11.58 3.61
CA GLY A 28 0.49 -11.73 2.35
C GLY A 28 1.38 -10.53 2.03
N THR A 29 1.78 -10.38 0.77
CA THR A 29 2.75 -9.37 0.36
C THR A 29 2.12 -8.00 0.11
N ALA A 30 2.78 -6.95 0.58
CA ALA A 30 2.45 -5.56 0.27
C ALA A 30 3.75 -4.77 0.06
N PHE A 31 3.64 -3.55 -0.46
CA PHE A 31 4.79 -2.64 -0.50
C PHE A 31 4.42 -1.23 -0.05
N THR A 32 5.37 -0.53 0.55
CA THR A 32 5.17 0.86 0.94
C THR A 32 5.45 1.80 -0.23
N CYS A 33 4.70 2.89 -0.34
CA CYS A 33 4.92 3.90 -1.37
C CYS A 33 4.63 5.29 -0.83
N ARG A 34 5.41 6.27 -1.31
CA ARG A 34 5.15 7.71 -1.17
C ARG A 34 5.40 8.38 -2.53
N SER A 35 5.56 9.70 -2.53
CA SER A 35 5.62 10.51 -3.74
C SER A 35 6.85 10.24 -4.61
N ARG A 36 8.03 9.96 -4.03
CA ARG A 36 9.25 9.87 -4.86
C ARG A 36 9.25 8.64 -5.76
N LEU A 37 8.71 7.51 -5.32
CA LEU A 37 8.60 6.32 -6.18
C LEU A 37 7.67 6.60 -7.37
N GLN A 38 6.47 7.12 -7.12
CA GLN A 38 5.53 7.44 -8.20
C GLN A 38 6.09 8.49 -9.16
N ARG A 39 6.75 9.53 -8.65
CA ARG A 39 7.44 10.51 -9.49
C ARG A 39 8.56 9.87 -10.32
N TRP A 40 9.42 9.06 -9.69
CA TRP A 40 10.51 8.34 -10.37
C TRP A 40 10.01 7.50 -11.54
N ILE A 41 8.88 6.81 -11.36
CA ILE A 41 8.29 5.95 -12.40
C ILE A 41 7.54 6.78 -13.45
N PHE A 42 6.61 7.63 -13.04
CA PHE A 42 5.66 8.25 -13.96
C PHE A 42 6.14 9.57 -14.55
N ASP A 43 6.83 10.41 -13.76
CA ASP A 43 7.30 11.72 -14.24
C ASP A 43 8.71 11.61 -14.85
N GLU A 44 9.55 10.72 -14.32
CA GLU A 44 10.95 10.55 -14.74
C GLU A 44 11.14 9.33 -15.68
N HIS A 45 10.05 8.59 -15.95
CA HIS A 45 9.97 7.50 -16.94
C HIS A 45 10.94 6.33 -16.69
N HIS A 46 11.16 6.01 -15.41
CA HIS A 46 11.90 4.80 -15.03
C HIS A 46 10.98 3.58 -14.88
N ASP A 47 11.56 2.39 -15.00
CA ASP A 47 10.83 1.14 -14.80
C ASP A 47 10.62 0.80 -13.32
N MET A 48 9.49 0.15 -13.04
CA MET A 48 9.16 -0.34 -11.70
C MET A 48 10.08 -1.53 -11.36
N PRO A 49 10.66 -1.62 -10.15
CA PRO A 49 11.46 -2.78 -9.77
C PRO A 49 10.66 -4.09 -9.87
N ASP A 50 11.21 -5.10 -10.55
CA ASP A 50 10.53 -6.35 -10.90
C ASP A 50 9.83 -7.06 -9.73
N ARG A 51 10.45 -7.04 -8.54
CA ARG A 51 9.87 -7.68 -7.34
C ARG A 51 8.65 -6.91 -6.85
N THR A 52 8.70 -5.57 -6.87
CA THR A 52 7.62 -4.71 -6.41
C THR A 52 6.46 -4.68 -7.41
N ALA A 53 6.76 -4.74 -8.72
CA ALA A 53 5.76 -4.76 -9.79
C ALA A 53 4.80 -5.96 -9.76
N LYS A 54 5.11 -7.01 -8.98
CA LYS A 54 4.28 -8.21 -8.81
C LYS A 54 3.34 -8.14 -7.60
N ILE A 55 3.34 -7.03 -6.87
CA ILE A 55 2.58 -6.85 -5.63
C ILE A 55 1.40 -5.91 -5.89
N ASP A 56 0.21 -6.33 -5.51
CA ASP A 56 -1.06 -5.65 -5.79
C ASP A 56 -1.65 -4.89 -4.60
N VAL A 57 -0.99 -4.96 -3.43
CA VAL A 57 -1.30 -4.16 -2.25
C VAL A 57 -0.25 -3.08 -2.07
N LEU A 58 -0.67 -1.83 -2.31
CA LEU A 58 0.14 -0.66 -2.05
C LEU A 58 -0.25 -0.06 -0.69
N ILE A 59 0.74 0.30 0.11
CA ILE A 59 0.54 0.99 1.38
C ILE A 59 1.18 2.38 1.29
N HIS A 60 0.37 3.42 1.35
CA HIS A 60 0.85 4.78 1.49
C HIS A 60 1.48 4.96 2.88
N SER A 61 2.78 4.73 3.01
CA SER A 61 3.52 4.89 4.27
C SER A 61 4.99 5.16 4.00
N GLY A 62 5.60 5.93 4.90
CA GLY A 62 7.06 6.02 5.00
C GLY A 62 7.46 5.36 6.31
N PRO A 63 7.76 4.06 6.32
CA PRO A 63 8.06 3.34 7.55
C PRO A 63 9.38 3.84 8.15
N ILE A 64 9.48 3.80 9.48
CA ILE A 64 10.77 3.98 10.15
C ILE A 64 11.42 2.61 10.26
N VAL A 65 12.54 2.44 9.58
CA VAL A 65 13.26 1.18 9.47
C VAL A 65 14.71 1.38 9.91
N LEU A 66 15.20 0.46 10.73
CA LEU A 66 16.61 0.36 11.08
C LEU A 66 17.26 -0.77 10.28
N GLU A 67 18.45 -0.49 9.79
CA GLU A 67 19.32 -1.48 9.17
C GLU A 67 20.12 -2.16 10.27
N GLU A 68 20.08 -3.49 10.28
CA GLU A 68 20.80 -4.35 11.23
C GLU A 68 21.73 -5.27 10.44
N GLN A 69 22.63 -5.99 11.13
CA GLN A 69 23.64 -6.82 10.47
C GLN A 69 23.04 -7.83 9.48
N ASP A 70 21.86 -8.38 9.80
CA ASP A 70 21.20 -9.43 9.02
C ASP A 70 19.84 -9.00 8.45
N GLY A 71 19.63 -7.71 8.20
CA GLY A 71 18.46 -7.21 7.48
C GLY A 71 17.87 -5.93 8.05
N TYR A 72 16.55 -5.89 8.17
CA TYR A 72 15.81 -4.68 8.47
C TYR A 72 14.81 -4.90 9.61
N ARG A 73 14.82 -3.99 10.58
CA ARG A 73 13.83 -3.95 11.65
C ARG A 73 12.89 -2.77 11.49
N LEU A 74 11.59 -3.08 11.45
CA LEU A 74 10.54 -2.06 11.48
C LEU A 74 10.44 -1.45 12.89
N VAL A 75 10.53 -0.13 12.99
CA VAL A 75 10.44 0.62 14.25
C VAL A 75 9.10 1.31 14.40
N SER A 76 8.56 1.85 13.32
CA SER A 76 7.25 2.50 13.32
C SER A 76 6.61 2.44 11.95
N PHE A 77 5.30 2.27 11.94
CA PHE A 77 4.50 2.15 10.73
C PHE A 77 3.13 2.77 10.94
N MET A 78 2.77 3.66 10.03
CA MET A 78 1.43 4.25 9.98
C MET A 78 1.12 4.68 8.55
N PRO A 79 -0.06 4.35 8.02
CA PRO A 79 -0.48 4.88 6.74
C PRO A 79 -0.61 6.42 6.78
N THR A 80 -0.30 7.06 5.66
CA THR A 80 -0.27 8.51 5.51
C THR A 80 -1.35 8.98 4.54
N SER A 81 -1.56 10.31 4.45
CA SER A 81 -2.66 10.85 3.64
C SER A 81 -2.46 10.56 2.16
N SER A 82 -3.37 9.76 1.60
CA SER A 82 -3.34 9.26 0.22
C SER A 82 -3.62 10.35 -0.80
N LEU A 83 -4.47 11.32 -0.47
CA LEU A 83 -4.81 12.46 -1.34
C LEU A 83 -3.58 13.22 -1.88
N ARG A 84 -2.45 13.20 -1.16
CA ARG A 84 -1.19 13.83 -1.64
C ARG A 84 -0.60 13.14 -2.87
N PHE A 85 -1.04 11.92 -3.16
CA PHE A 85 -0.58 11.06 -4.24
C PHE A 85 -1.61 10.95 -5.37
N GLU A 86 -2.70 11.73 -5.32
CA GLU A 86 -3.79 11.68 -6.31
C GLU A 86 -3.27 11.84 -7.74
N LYS A 87 -2.28 12.72 -7.96
CA LYS A 87 -1.64 12.93 -9.26
C LYS A 87 -1.26 11.62 -9.97
N TRP A 88 -0.87 10.59 -9.21
CA TRP A 88 -0.39 9.32 -9.76
C TRP A 88 -1.31 8.15 -9.43
N GLY A 89 -2.41 8.35 -8.69
CA GLY A 89 -3.21 7.26 -8.14
C GLY A 89 -3.81 6.36 -9.20
N ALA A 90 -4.50 6.94 -10.19
CA ALA A 90 -5.07 6.20 -11.31
C ALA A 90 -3.99 5.46 -12.13
N SER A 91 -2.90 6.14 -12.48
CA SER A 91 -1.78 5.53 -13.20
C SER A 91 -1.13 4.38 -12.42
N SER A 92 -1.02 4.51 -11.10
CA SER A 92 -0.50 3.45 -10.20
C SER A 92 -1.38 2.21 -10.24
N ILE A 93 -2.70 2.37 -10.16
CA ILE A 93 -3.65 1.24 -10.20
C ILE A 93 -3.56 0.52 -11.54
N GLU A 94 -3.54 1.26 -12.65
CA GLU A 94 -3.53 0.68 -13.98
C GLU A 94 -2.19 0.03 -14.32
N ALA A 95 -1.07 0.71 -14.08
CA ALA A 95 0.26 0.24 -14.46
C ALA A 95 0.78 -0.87 -13.56
N TRP A 96 0.45 -0.86 -12.26
CA TRP A 96 0.94 -1.83 -11.28
C TRP A 96 -0.10 -2.89 -10.91
N ASN A 97 -1.24 -2.89 -11.60
CA ASN A 97 -2.35 -3.82 -11.39
C ASN A 97 -2.78 -3.93 -9.92
N LEU A 98 -2.85 -2.78 -9.23
CA LEU A 98 -3.20 -2.74 -7.82
C LEU A 98 -4.65 -3.15 -7.60
N ARG A 99 -4.89 -3.89 -6.53
CA ARG A 99 -6.21 -4.28 -6.04
C ARG A 99 -6.57 -3.59 -4.73
N MET A 100 -5.59 -3.07 -4.01
CA MET A 100 -5.83 -2.36 -2.77
C MET A 100 -4.80 -1.27 -2.52
N ILE A 101 -5.28 -0.11 -2.10
CA ILE A 101 -4.46 0.99 -1.58
C ILE A 101 -4.81 1.20 -0.10
N VAL A 102 -3.83 1.03 0.78
CA VAL A 102 -3.95 1.32 2.21
C VAL A 102 -3.40 2.72 2.47
N GLY A 103 -4.20 3.60 3.07
CA GLY A 103 -3.78 4.97 3.36
C GLY A 103 -4.85 5.74 4.14
N LYS A 104 -4.70 7.04 4.39
CA LYS A 104 -5.74 7.84 5.10
C LYS A 104 -6.21 9.03 4.28
N THR A 105 -7.32 9.65 4.69
CA THR A 105 -7.83 10.90 4.07
C THR A 105 -8.25 10.73 2.59
N THR A 106 -8.59 9.50 2.17
CA THR A 106 -9.13 9.17 0.83
C THR A 106 -8.26 9.60 -0.37
N MET A 107 -8.75 9.38 -1.59
CA MET A 107 -8.17 9.77 -2.88
C MET A 107 -9.18 10.62 -3.68
N GLY A 108 -8.77 11.18 -4.80
CA GLY A 108 -9.63 11.96 -5.69
C GLY A 108 -10.41 11.11 -6.70
N SER A 109 -11.20 11.80 -7.53
CA SER A 109 -12.14 11.17 -8.47
C SER A 109 -11.48 10.39 -9.59
N GLU A 110 -10.26 10.80 -10.01
CA GLU A 110 -9.57 10.10 -11.09
C GLU A 110 -9.15 8.71 -10.62
N THR A 111 -8.57 8.64 -9.43
CA THR A 111 -8.24 7.37 -8.77
C THR A 111 -9.48 6.54 -8.50
N SER A 112 -10.57 7.12 -7.96
CA SER A 112 -11.78 6.36 -7.64
C SER A 112 -12.44 5.74 -8.88
N ASN A 113 -12.46 6.47 -9.99
CA ASN A 113 -12.96 5.94 -11.26
C ASN A 113 -12.10 4.78 -11.76
N MET A 114 -10.78 4.88 -11.60
CA MET A 114 -9.86 3.78 -11.93
C MET A 114 -10.07 2.56 -11.01
N MET A 115 -10.34 2.78 -9.73
CA MET A 115 -10.68 1.73 -8.77
C MET A 115 -11.90 0.92 -9.23
N VAL A 116 -12.98 1.58 -9.64
CA VAL A 116 -14.17 0.92 -10.21
C VAL A 116 -13.83 0.14 -11.47
N LYS A 117 -13.09 0.75 -12.40
CA LYS A 117 -12.71 0.13 -13.68
C LYS A 117 -11.88 -1.14 -13.45
N ARG A 118 -10.91 -1.09 -12.54
CA ARG A 118 -9.91 -2.15 -12.35
C ARG A 118 -10.19 -3.07 -11.16
N GLY A 119 -11.27 -2.90 -10.40
CA GLY A 119 -11.54 -3.74 -9.23
C GLY A 119 -10.45 -3.54 -8.17
N CYS A 120 -10.37 -2.31 -7.66
CA CYS A 120 -9.47 -1.91 -6.58
C CYS A 120 -10.26 -1.14 -5.54
N VAL A 121 -9.81 -1.14 -4.28
CA VAL A 121 -10.43 -0.39 -3.18
C VAL A 121 -9.39 0.44 -2.44
N HIS A 122 -9.84 1.55 -1.84
CA HIS A 122 -9.06 2.24 -0.82
C HIS A 122 -9.54 1.81 0.57
N VAL A 123 -8.60 1.51 1.46
CA VAL A 123 -8.90 1.16 2.85
C VAL A 123 -8.14 2.06 3.83
N SER A 124 -8.86 2.55 4.83
CA SER A 124 -8.36 3.52 5.80
C SER A 124 -8.17 2.94 7.20
N PRO A 125 -7.11 3.36 7.92
CA PRO A 125 -6.97 3.08 9.34
C PRO A 125 -8.05 3.80 10.14
N GLN A 126 -8.61 3.12 11.15
CA GLN A 126 -9.63 3.69 12.03
C GLN A 126 -9.07 4.59 13.13
N SER A 127 -7.75 4.52 13.37
CA SER A 127 -7.06 5.32 14.37
C SER A 127 -5.61 5.56 13.98
N VAL A 128 -4.96 6.50 14.67
CA VAL A 128 -3.53 6.77 14.54
C VAL A 128 -2.83 6.26 15.79
N SER A 129 -2.12 5.14 15.67
CA SER A 129 -1.28 4.57 16.73
C SER A 129 0.01 4.04 16.12
N PRO A 130 1.15 4.75 16.28
CA PRO A 130 2.36 4.59 15.45
C PRO A 130 3.01 3.19 15.47
N ASN A 131 2.59 2.31 16.37
CA ASN A 131 3.16 0.99 16.60
C ASN A 131 2.10 -0.13 16.65
N LEU A 132 0.83 0.16 16.35
CA LEU A 132 -0.26 -0.82 16.49
C LEU A 132 -0.04 -2.11 15.67
N TRP A 133 0.64 -2.00 14.53
CA TRP A 133 0.79 -3.08 13.56
C TRP A 133 2.20 -3.62 13.41
N ILE A 134 3.12 -3.28 14.32
CA ILE A 134 4.53 -3.71 14.18
C ILE A 134 4.62 -5.24 14.11
N ASP A 135 3.89 -5.95 14.97
CA ASP A 135 3.91 -7.42 15.01
C ASP A 135 3.20 -8.06 13.82
N SER A 136 2.38 -7.30 13.11
CA SER A 136 1.68 -7.75 11.89
C SER A 136 2.50 -7.56 10.62
N ILE A 137 3.70 -6.95 10.68
CA ILE A 137 4.47 -6.57 9.49
C ILE A 137 5.92 -7.04 9.64
N LYS A 138 6.38 -7.82 8.65
CA LYS A 138 7.78 -8.19 8.50
C LYS A 138 8.35 -7.58 7.22
N ILE A 139 9.50 -6.92 7.31
CA ILE A 139 10.23 -6.43 6.14
C ILE A 139 10.93 -7.60 5.46
N VAL A 140 10.78 -7.69 4.13
CA VAL A 140 11.37 -8.75 3.31
C VAL A 140 12.51 -8.21 2.47
N ASP A 141 12.33 -7.04 1.86
CA ASP A 141 13.29 -6.44 0.95
C ASP A 141 13.02 -4.95 0.75
N VAL A 142 13.93 -4.24 0.09
CA VAL A 142 13.77 -2.84 -0.31
C VAL A 142 14.43 -2.60 -1.66
N ALA A 143 13.71 -1.96 -2.58
CA ALA A 143 14.28 -1.51 -3.85
C ALA A 143 14.53 0.00 -3.83
N LEU A 144 15.47 0.46 -4.67
CA LEU A 144 15.78 1.89 -4.88
C LEU A 144 16.13 2.67 -3.60
N ARG A 145 16.72 2.00 -2.59
CA ARG A 145 17.01 2.65 -1.30
C ARG A 145 18.07 3.74 -1.42
N GLN A 146 19.04 3.59 -2.32
CA GLN A 146 20.11 4.58 -2.51
C GLN A 146 19.59 5.82 -3.22
N GLU A 147 18.67 5.63 -4.16
CA GLU A 147 18.08 6.65 -5.03
C GLU A 147 16.99 7.43 -4.28
N LEU A 148 16.09 6.72 -3.60
CA LEU A 148 14.89 7.29 -2.98
C LEU A 148 15.03 7.54 -1.47
N GLY A 149 16.01 6.91 -0.83
CA GLY A 149 16.22 7.00 0.62
C GLY A 149 15.23 6.16 1.43
N SER A 150 15.52 5.97 2.72
CA SER A 150 14.79 5.05 3.60
C SER A 150 13.28 5.33 3.71
N ILE A 151 12.86 6.59 3.66
CA ILE A 151 11.44 6.96 3.88
C ILE A 151 10.57 6.80 2.62
N GLU A 152 11.17 6.92 1.43
CA GLU A 152 10.41 6.98 0.17
C GLU A 152 10.65 5.75 -0.72
N ALA A 153 11.67 4.94 -0.41
CA ALA A 153 11.92 3.67 -1.08
C ALA A 153 10.75 2.67 -0.88
N PRO A 154 10.43 1.85 -1.89
CA PRO A 154 9.47 0.77 -1.73
C PRO A 154 10.02 -0.35 -0.86
N TRP A 155 9.55 -0.41 0.39
CA TRP A 155 9.77 -1.55 1.27
C TRP A 155 8.77 -2.64 0.92
N ILE A 156 9.27 -3.83 0.59
CA ILE A 156 8.45 -5.02 0.41
C ILE A 156 8.27 -5.65 1.79
N VAL A 157 7.01 -5.87 2.16
CA VAL A 157 6.64 -6.43 3.46
C VAL A 157 5.75 -7.65 3.31
N THR A 158 5.79 -8.53 4.30
CA THR A 158 4.78 -9.57 4.52
C THR A 158 3.92 -9.16 5.71
N CYS A 159 2.62 -9.16 5.49
CA CYS A 159 1.61 -8.84 6.48
C CYS A 159 0.97 -10.11 7.04
N THR A 160 0.65 -10.10 8.33
CA THR A 160 -0.16 -11.12 9.01
C THR A 160 -1.31 -10.45 9.73
N ASN A 161 -2.52 -10.62 9.19
CA ASN A 161 -3.75 -10.03 9.72
C ASN A 161 -3.65 -8.51 9.99
N LEU A 162 -3.01 -7.78 9.06
CA LEU A 162 -2.82 -6.34 9.16
C LEU A 162 -4.17 -5.63 9.01
N GLY A 163 -4.56 -4.83 10.01
CA GLY A 163 -5.85 -4.16 10.08
C GLY A 163 -6.32 -4.00 11.53
N PRO A 164 -7.59 -3.69 11.79
CA PRO A 164 -8.66 -3.52 10.80
C PRO A 164 -8.57 -2.21 10.05
N PHE A 165 -8.81 -2.26 8.74
CA PHE A 165 -9.06 -1.08 7.90
C PHE A 165 -10.52 -1.02 7.47
N VAL A 166 -11.02 0.17 7.18
CA VAL A 166 -12.37 0.40 6.66
C VAL A 166 -12.28 0.71 5.17
N VAL A 167 -13.07 0.03 4.34
CA VAL A 167 -13.25 0.41 2.93
C VAL A 167 -13.90 1.78 2.87
N ASP A 168 -13.22 2.75 2.26
CA ASP A 168 -13.72 4.12 2.12
C ASP A 168 -13.85 4.59 0.67
N MET A 169 -13.36 3.80 -0.30
CA MET A 169 -13.57 3.97 -1.74
C MET A 169 -13.63 2.63 -2.47
#